data_AF-A0A420UV51-F1
#
_entry.id   AF-A0A420UV51-F1
#
_cell.length_a   1.000
_cell.length_b   1.000
_cell.length_c   1.000
_cell.angle_alpha   90.00
_cell.angle_beta   90.00
_cell.angle_gamma   90.00
#
_symmetry.space_group_name_H-M   'P 1'
#
loop_
_entity.id
_entity.type
_entity.pdbx_description
1 polymer ?
#
loop_
_entity_poly.entity_id
_entity_poly.type
_entity_poly.pdbx_seq_one_letter_code
_entity_poly.pdbx_strand_id
1 'polypeptide(L)'
;MGRGRAKAKQTKVARQLKYNSGGTDLSRLADELGASTTKQPPNGERFADDEPDDDPYAQYAELYNDDEDEDEEAQASDHSSRRRA
;
A
#
# COMPACT_ATOMS: atom_id res chain seq x y z
N MET A 1 8.32 -44.15 -16.51
CA MET A 1 7.70 -44.05 -15.16
C MET A 1 8.22 -42.89 -14.27
N GLY A 2 9.01 -41.92 -14.76
CA GLY A 2 9.58 -40.85 -13.90
C GLY A 2 8.91 -39.47 -13.93
N ARG A 3 7.96 -39.23 -14.86
CA ARG A 3 7.41 -37.88 -15.11
C ARG A 3 6.56 -37.31 -13.96
N GLY A 4 5.86 -38.15 -13.21
CA GLY A 4 4.99 -37.71 -12.11
C GLY A 4 5.76 -37.03 -10.96
N ARG A 5 6.93 -37.55 -10.61
CA ARG A 5 7.78 -36.99 -9.54
C ARG A 5 8.40 -35.65 -9.95
N ALA A 6 8.87 -35.56 -11.20
CA ALA A 6 9.40 -34.32 -11.75
C ALA A 6 8.31 -33.24 -11.79
N LYS A 7 7.11 -33.57 -12.29
CA LYS A 7 5.98 -32.63 -12.33
C LYS A 7 5.59 -32.15 -10.94
N ALA A 8 5.49 -33.05 -9.96
CA ALA A 8 5.18 -32.68 -8.57
C ALA A 8 6.23 -31.74 -7.97
N LYS A 9 7.53 -32.01 -8.19
CA LYS A 9 8.61 -31.11 -7.77
C LYS A 9 8.49 -29.74 -8.42
N GLN A 10 8.24 -29.68 -9.73
CA GLN A 10 8.09 -28.41 -10.46
C GLN A 10 6.89 -27.61 -9.97
N THR A 11 5.74 -28.24 -9.73
CA THR A 11 4.55 -27.56 -9.18
C THR A 11 4.80 -27.03 -7.76
N LYS A 12 5.55 -27.77 -6.92
CA LYS A 12 5.93 -27.32 -5.58
C LYS A 12 6.84 -26.09 -5.65
N VAL A 13 7.86 -26.12 -6.51
CA VAL A 13 8.79 -24.98 -6.72
C VAL A 13 8.05 -23.78 -7.27
N ALA A 14 7.19 -23.96 -8.27
CA ALA A 14 6.40 -22.88 -8.86
C ALA A 14 5.43 -22.25 -7.85
N ARG A 15 4.77 -23.07 -7.02
CA ARG A 15 3.91 -22.55 -5.94
C ARG A 15 4.73 -21.79 -4.91
N GLN A 16 5.90 -22.29 -4.55
CA GLN A 16 6.81 -21.55 -3.68
C GLN A 16 7.19 -20.22 -4.34
N LEU A 17 7.66 -20.16 -5.57
CA LEU A 17 7.97 -18.86 -6.22
C LEU A 17 6.76 -17.91 -6.31
N LYS A 18 5.57 -18.44 -6.61
CA LYS A 18 4.36 -17.62 -6.77
C LYS A 18 3.82 -17.06 -5.45
N TYR A 19 3.90 -17.83 -4.37
CA TYR A 19 3.26 -17.49 -3.09
C TYR A 19 4.25 -17.34 -1.94
N ASN A 20 5.55 -17.52 -2.19
CA ASN A 20 6.60 -17.08 -1.29
C ASN A 20 6.70 -15.57 -1.48
N SER A 21 5.87 -14.84 -0.74
CA SER A 21 6.07 -13.43 -0.43
C SER A 21 7.30 -13.25 0.49
N GLY A 22 8.32 -14.09 0.31
CA GLY A 22 9.40 -14.34 1.25
C GLY A 22 10.14 -13.06 1.51
N GLY A 23 10.16 -12.68 2.79
CA GLY A 23 10.83 -11.54 3.41
C GLY A 23 11.86 -10.88 2.52
N THR A 24 11.41 -9.90 1.75
CA THR A 24 12.30 -8.87 1.24
C THR A 24 12.95 -8.24 2.46
N ASP A 25 14.29 -8.19 2.44
CA ASP A 25 15.01 -7.47 3.47
C ASP A 25 14.77 -5.98 3.25
N LEU A 26 13.70 -5.48 3.90
CA LEU A 26 13.26 -4.10 3.77
C LEU A 26 14.37 -3.12 4.18
N SER A 27 15.29 -3.54 5.05
CA SER A 27 16.45 -2.73 5.43
C SER A 27 17.43 -2.56 4.27
N ARG A 28 17.79 -3.65 3.58
CA ARG A 28 18.62 -3.57 2.37
C ARG A 28 17.94 -2.81 1.23
N LEU A 29 16.65 -3.03 1.03
CA LEU A 29 15.89 -2.31 0.01
C LEU A 29 15.83 -0.80 0.31
N ALA A 30 15.65 -0.41 1.57
CA ALA A 30 15.67 0.98 1.98
C ALA A 30 17.06 1.62 1.77
N ASP A 31 18.14 0.88 2.04
CA ASP A 31 19.50 1.36 1.78
C ASP A 31 19.77 1.53 0.28
N GLU A 32 19.31 0.60 -0.57
CA GLU A 32 19.41 0.68 -2.03
C GLU A 32 18.58 1.84 -2.61
N LEU A 33 17.39 2.10 -2.05
CA LEU A 33 16.50 3.20 -2.45
C LEU A 33 16.88 4.56 -1.81
N GLY A 34 17.87 4.59 -0.93
CA GLY A 34 18.25 5.80 -0.19
C GLY A 34 17.20 6.27 0.83
N ALA A 35 16.23 5.43 1.19
CA ALA A 35 15.16 5.71 2.16
C ALA A 35 15.59 5.53 3.63
N SER A 36 16.89 5.43 3.90
CA SER A 36 17.47 5.30 5.24
C SER A 36 17.04 6.46 6.14
N THR A 37 16.22 6.18 7.17
CA THR A 37 15.67 7.17 8.12
C THR A 37 16.71 8.01 8.85
N THR A 38 17.97 7.57 8.88
CA THR A 38 19.07 8.30 9.54
C THR A 38 19.67 9.41 8.67
N LYS A 39 19.39 9.42 7.36
CA LYS A 39 19.77 10.53 6.48
C LYS A 39 18.50 11.20 5.99
N GLN A 40 17.95 12.07 6.84
CA GLN A 40 17.07 13.12 6.35
C GLN A 40 17.80 13.79 5.17
N PRO A 41 17.24 13.85 3.96
CA PRO A 41 17.88 14.56 2.87
C PRO A 41 18.07 16.02 3.32
N PRO A 42 19.21 16.68 3.00
CA PRO A 42 19.33 18.12 3.20
C PRO A 42 18.27 18.89 2.39
N ASN A 43 17.69 18.25 1.37
CA ASN A 43 16.48 18.65 0.66
C ASN A 43 15.29 17.75 1.07
N GLY A 44 15.03 17.67 2.37
CA GLY A 44 13.67 17.49 2.82
C GLY A 44 12.94 18.77 2.46
N GLU A 45 12.56 18.90 1.18
CA GLU A 45 11.36 19.64 0.82
C GLU A 45 10.32 19.03 1.78
N ARG A 46 10.06 19.75 2.88
CA ARG A 46 8.78 19.60 3.57
C ARG A 46 7.81 19.55 2.41
N PHE A 47 7.04 18.47 2.27
CA PHE A 47 5.90 18.44 1.38
C PHE A 47 5.30 19.83 1.49
N ALA A 48 5.51 20.62 0.44
CA ALA A 48 4.93 21.93 0.42
C ALA A 48 3.46 21.59 0.63
N ASP A 49 2.83 22.33 1.52
CA ASP A 49 1.39 22.48 1.51
C ASP A 49 1.09 23.20 0.18
N ASP A 50 1.40 22.52 -0.95
CA ASP A 50 0.99 22.90 -2.28
C ASP A 50 -0.50 22.68 -2.21
N GLU A 51 -1.22 23.79 -2.29
CA GLU A 51 -2.66 23.83 -2.34
C GLU A 51 -3.14 22.67 -3.23
N PRO A 52 -4.17 21.90 -2.82
CA PRO A 52 -4.61 20.71 -3.54
C PRO A 52 -4.94 20.99 -5.01
N ASP A 53 -5.15 22.25 -5.37
CA ASP A 53 -5.40 22.72 -6.73
C ASP A 53 -4.21 22.57 -7.70
N ASP A 54 -2.96 22.50 -7.21
CA ASP A 54 -1.75 22.42 -8.06
C ASP A 54 -1.18 20.99 -8.22
N ASP A 55 -1.70 19.99 -7.50
CA ASP A 55 -1.31 18.58 -7.71
C ASP A 55 -2.05 17.98 -8.93
N PRO A 56 -1.34 17.57 -10.01
CA PRO A 56 -1.97 16.91 -11.15
C PRO A 56 -2.73 15.62 -10.78
N TYR A 57 -2.48 15.04 -9.60
CA TYR A 57 -3.21 13.88 -9.08
C TYR A 57 -4.46 14.24 -8.27
N ALA A 58 -4.67 15.50 -7.86
CA ALA A 58 -5.84 15.90 -7.08
C ALA A 58 -7.16 15.64 -7.82
N GLN A 59 -7.22 15.86 -9.13
CA GLN A 59 -8.40 15.56 -9.96
C GLN A 59 -8.80 14.07 -9.94
N TYR A 60 -7.82 13.18 -9.82
CA TYR A 60 -8.10 11.75 -9.67
C TYR A 60 -8.60 11.43 -8.26
N ALA A 61 -8.03 12.06 -7.23
CA ALA A 61 -8.51 11.89 -5.86
C ALA A 61 -9.98 12.31 -5.75
N GLU A 62 -10.36 13.48 -6.27
CA GLU A 62 -11.75 13.95 -6.25
C GLU A 62 -12.71 12.99 -6.96
N LEU A 63 -12.34 12.46 -8.13
CA LEU A 63 -13.21 11.57 -8.92
C LEU A 63 -13.53 10.24 -8.23
N TYR A 64 -12.61 9.72 -7.40
CA TYR A 64 -12.77 8.41 -6.76
C TYR A 64 -13.07 8.51 -5.25
N ASN A 65 -12.77 9.64 -4.60
CA ASN A 65 -13.10 9.87 -3.19
C ASN A 65 -14.57 10.28 -3.02
N ASP A 66 -15.19 10.95 -4.01
CA ASP A 66 -16.63 11.32 -3.97
C ASP A 66 -17.55 10.08 -3.87
N ASP A 67 -17.08 8.91 -4.32
CA ASP A 67 -17.77 7.62 -4.15
C ASP A 67 -17.54 6.98 -2.74
N GLU A 68 -16.53 7.42 -1.97
CA GLU A 68 -16.22 6.88 -0.63
C GLU A 68 -16.81 7.73 0.51
N ASP A 69 -17.03 9.03 0.31
CA ASP A 69 -17.58 9.94 1.33
C ASP A 69 -19.06 9.66 1.69
N GLU A 70 -19.83 9.00 0.81
CA GLU A 70 -21.20 8.55 1.13
C GLU A 70 -21.23 7.41 2.18
N ASP A 71 -20.14 6.63 2.30
CA ASP A 71 -20.06 5.49 3.22
C ASP A 71 -19.54 5.87 4.63
N GLU A 72 -18.79 6.97 4.77
CA GLU A 72 -18.28 7.45 6.07
C GLU A 72 -19.32 8.27 6.87
N GLU A 73 -20.16 9.09 6.22
CA GLU A 73 -21.25 9.81 6.91
C GLU A 73 -22.30 8.85 7.51
N ALA A 74 -22.56 7.72 6.84
CA ALA A 74 -23.45 6.68 7.33
C ALA A 74 -22.93 6.04 8.63
N GLN A 75 -21.62 5.89 8.78
CA GLN A 75 -21.02 5.33 10.00
C GLN A 75 -20.97 6.35 11.15
N ALA A 76 -20.73 7.63 10.87
CA ALA A 76 -20.69 8.68 11.89
C ALA A 76 -22.06 8.87 12.58
N SER A 77 -23.16 8.80 11.81
CA SER A 77 -24.53 8.95 12.33
C SER A 77 -24.96 7.77 13.22
N ASP A 78 -24.57 6.53 12.85
CA ASP A 78 -24.85 5.32 13.63
C ASP A 78 -24.06 5.31 14.95
N HIS A 79 -22.79 5.73 14.93
CA HIS A 79 -21.96 5.85 16.15
C HIS A 79 -22.44 6.93 17.13
N SER A 80 -23.06 8.00 16.64
CA SER A 80 -23.66 9.05 17.47
C SER A 80 -24.96 8.59 18.15
N SER A 81 -25.80 7.85 17.42
CA SER A 81 -27.08 7.34 17.95
C SER A 81 -26.90 6.27 19.04
N ARG A 82 -25.87 5.42 18.95
CA ARG A 82 -25.59 4.36 19.94
C ARG A 82 -25.04 4.86 21.28
N ARG A 83 -24.53 6.10 21.36
CA ARG A 83 -24.04 6.70 22.61
C ARG A 83 -25.13 7.44 23.40
N ARG A 84 -26.36 7.51 22.87
CA ARG A 84 -27.48 8.25 23.46
C ARG A 84 -28.65 7.31 23.73
N ALA A 85 -28.40 6.28 24.55
CA ALA A 85 -29.41 5.41 25.16
C ALA A 85 -29.00 5.08 26.60
#